data_AF-A0A1Y3RMU2-F1
#
_entry.id   AF-A0A1Y3RMU2-F1
#
_cell.length_a   1.000
_cell.length_b   1.000
_cell.length_c   1.000
_cell.angle_alpha   90.00
_cell.angle_beta   90.00
_cell.angle_gamma   90.00
#
_symmetry.space_group_name_H-M   'P 1'
#
loop_
_entity.id
_entity.type
_entity.pdbx_description
1 polymer ?
#
loop_
_entity_poly.entity_id
_entity_poly.type
_entity_poly.pdbx_seq_one_letter_code
_entity_poly.pdbx_strand_id
1 'polypeptide(L)'
;MRSVFKSLLSGRKALQTKIDEFNEKTDRETREDANAGLALYNELIDYMNTYEWLKKDSSKEKMKVYIESGFDYEVLMGKFNLSYDNAKTTVKWATKQFRQKIGENTVSLLQQGFPYEARASYETHTGKLKMENLIMSDLVDALPDEEYYPYSLEECKYELRVLYQYSKKKMESVIGKADLKKLAYIRHLIEGSSKRAELFRPYMVDVLEGLTSIDEIIEWEEDIKNQDVSLD
;
A
#
# COMPACT_ATOMS: atom_id res chain seq x y z
N MET A 1 -2.70 -1.67 32.16
CA MET A 1 -2.65 -1.50 30.69
C MET A 1 -1.25 -1.86 30.23
N ARG A 2 -1.07 -2.95 29.45
CA ARG A 2 0.24 -3.29 28.88
C ARG A 2 0.62 -2.21 27.85
N SER A 3 1.88 -1.78 27.87
CA SER A 3 2.41 -0.84 26.87
C SER A 3 2.32 -1.46 25.46
N VAL A 4 2.00 -0.64 24.46
CA VAL A 4 1.95 -1.05 23.06
C VAL A 4 3.29 -1.61 22.57
N PHE A 5 4.40 -1.08 23.07
CA PHE A 5 5.76 -1.52 22.74
C PHE A 5 6.00 -2.96 23.18
N LYS A 6 5.59 -3.29 24.42
CA LYS A 6 5.66 -4.66 24.94
C LYS A 6 4.75 -5.60 24.15
N SER A 7 3.55 -5.14 23.79
CA SER A 7 2.61 -5.91 22.96
C SER A 7 3.20 -6.26 21.59
N LEU A 8 3.88 -5.32 20.93
CA LEU A 8 4.55 -5.56 19.64
C LEU A 8 5.63 -6.66 19.75
N LEU A 9 6.57 -6.52 20.69
CA LEU A 9 7.64 -7.50 20.85
C LEU A 9 7.11 -8.89 21.23
N SER A 10 6.14 -8.95 22.16
CA SER A 10 5.53 -10.24 22.54
C SER A 10 4.71 -10.85 21.41
N GLY A 11 3.98 -10.03 20.65
CA GLY A 11 3.15 -10.47 19.53
C GLY A 11 3.99 -11.03 18.40
N ARG A 12 5.07 -10.32 18.01
CA ARG A 12 6.07 -10.80 17.06
C ARG A 12 6.64 -12.16 17.49
N LYS A 13 7.10 -12.28 18.74
CA LYS A 13 7.69 -13.52 19.24
C LYS A 13 6.70 -14.69 19.20
N ALA A 14 5.47 -14.46 19.66
CA ALA A 14 4.42 -15.48 19.64
C ALA A 14 4.07 -15.92 18.21
N LEU A 15 3.99 -14.98 17.27
CA LEU A 15 3.70 -15.29 15.88
C LEU A 15 4.85 -16.04 15.20
N GLN A 16 6.11 -15.67 15.50
CA GLN A 16 7.28 -16.40 15.02
C GLN A 16 7.26 -17.86 15.50
N THR A 17 7.03 -18.10 16.79
CA THR A 17 6.93 -19.46 17.34
C THR A 17 5.82 -20.24 16.62
N LYS A 18 4.66 -19.64 16.40
CA LYS A 18 3.56 -20.27 15.64
C LYS A 18 3.97 -20.62 14.20
N ILE A 19 4.75 -19.77 13.54
CA ILE A 19 5.25 -20.04 12.18
C ILE A 19 6.25 -21.20 12.18
N ASP A 20 7.14 -21.25 13.18
CA ASP A 20 8.15 -22.30 13.32
C ASP A 20 7.50 -23.68 13.60
N GLU A 21 6.31 -23.68 14.20
CA GLU A 21 5.50 -24.87 14.48
C GLU A 21 4.64 -25.34 13.28
N PHE A 22 4.57 -24.58 12.18
CA PHE A 22 3.76 -25.00 11.03
C PHE A 22 4.36 -26.22 10.31
N ASN A 23 3.50 -27.21 10.06
CA ASN A 23 3.84 -28.37 9.24
C ASN A 23 3.62 -28.08 7.75
N GLU A 24 4.57 -28.47 6.89
CA GLU A 24 4.65 -28.09 5.47
C GLU A 24 3.44 -28.44 4.59
N LYS A 25 2.55 -29.35 5.03
CA LYS A 25 1.51 -29.94 4.17
C LYS A 25 0.11 -29.37 4.31
N THR A 26 -0.22 -28.59 5.35
CA THR A 26 -1.63 -28.40 5.72
C THR A 26 -2.08 -26.94 5.84
N ASP A 27 -1.18 -25.96 5.94
CA ASP A 27 -1.52 -24.61 6.39
C ASP A 27 -1.00 -23.49 5.47
N ARG A 28 -1.23 -23.59 4.15
CA ARG A 28 -0.70 -22.58 3.22
C ARG A 28 -1.27 -21.17 3.47
N GLU A 29 -2.59 -21.02 3.50
CA GLU A 29 -3.28 -19.74 3.69
C GLU A 29 -2.99 -19.16 5.09
N THR A 30 -3.09 -19.98 6.13
CA THR A 30 -2.72 -19.62 7.51
C THR A 30 -1.27 -19.17 7.64
N ARG A 31 -0.35 -19.75 6.85
CA ARG A 31 1.07 -19.38 6.84
C ARG A 31 1.32 -18.10 6.06
N GLU A 32 0.62 -17.86 4.96
CA GLU A 32 0.67 -16.59 4.22
C GLU A 32 0.23 -15.43 5.14
N ASP A 33 -0.88 -15.58 5.86
CA ASP A 33 -1.37 -14.57 6.81
C ASP A 33 -0.42 -14.37 7.99
N ALA A 34 0.13 -15.45 8.54
CA ALA A 34 1.11 -15.36 9.62
C ALA A 34 2.39 -14.65 9.17
N ASN A 35 2.89 -14.95 7.97
CA ASN A 35 4.06 -14.27 7.40
C ASN A 35 3.76 -12.78 7.15
N ALA A 36 2.58 -12.44 6.63
CA ALA A 36 2.15 -11.05 6.46
C ALA A 36 2.10 -10.32 7.80
N GLY A 37 1.54 -10.96 8.83
CA GLY A 37 1.52 -10.42 10.19
C GLY A 37 2.92 -10.21 10.77
N LEU A 38 3.82 -11.17 10.57
CA LEU A 38 5.22 -11.08 11.03
C LEU A 38 5.98 -9.95 10.33
N ALA A 39 5.79 -9.79 9.02
CA ALA A 39 6.36 -8.69 8.25
C ALA A 39 5.90 -7.34 8.80
N LEU A 40 4.60 -7.19 9.07
CA LEU A 40 4.05 -5.96 9.65
C LEU A 40 4.56 -5.71 11.08
N TYR A 41 4.68 -6.74 11.92
CA TYR A 41 5.30 -6.59 13.24
C TYR A 41 6.73 -6.05 13.13
N ASN A 42 7.54 -6.57 12.20
CA ASN A 42 8.90 -6.10 12.00
C ASN A 42 8.91 -4.63 11.55
N GLU A 43 8.09 -4.24 10.57
CA GLU A 43 7.99 -2.84 10.12
C GLU A 43 7.57 -1.90 11.26
N LEU A 44 6.61 -2.30 12.10
CA LEU A 44 6.18 -1.50 13.25
C LEU A 44 7.27 -1.38 14.34
N ILE A 45 8.06 -2.44 14.53
CA ILE A 45 9.20 -2.43 15.47
C ILE A 45 10.32 -1.54 14.94
N ASP A 46 10.63 -1.61 13.65
CA ASP A 46 11.61 -0.74 13.02
C ASP A 46 11.18 0.72 13.13
N TYR A 47 9.91 1.03 12.84
CA TYR A 47 9.35 2.37 13.03
C TYR A 47 9.35 2.83 14.50
N MET A 48 9.06 1.93 15.44
CA MET A 48 9.17 2.23 16.88
C MET A 48 10.59 2.69 17.24
N ASN A 49 11.60 2.05 16.67
CA ASN A 49 13.01 2.31 16.95
C ASN A 49 13.59 3.56 16.25
N THR A 50 12.86 4.19 15.31
CA THR A 50 13.30 5.48 14.74
C THR A 50 13.08 6.65 15.71
N TYR A 51 12.13 6.52 16.64
CA TYR A 51 11.68 7.58 17.55
C TYR A 51 11.17 8.86 16.85
N GLU A 52 11.00 8.85 15.52
CA GLU A 52 10.50 9.98 14.72
C GLU A 52 9.03 10.30 15.05
N TRP A 53 8.31 9.32 15.61
CA TRP A 53 6.97 9.48 16.13
C TRP A 53 6.89 10.39 17.37
N LEU A 54 8.03 10.80 17.95
CA LEU A 54 8.13 11.80 19.02
C LEU A 54 8.77 13.09 18.52
N LYS A 55 8.18 14.24 18.88
CA LYS A 55 8.72 15.56 18.50
C LYS A 55 9.91 16.02 19.34
N LYS A 56 9.86 15.79 20.66
CA LYS A 56 10.84 16.35 21.61
C LYS A 56 11.98 15.37 21.86
N ASP A 57 13.23 15.81 21.72
CA ASP A 57 14.41 14.95 21.92
C ASP A 57 14.52 14.41 23.34
N SER A 58 14.14 15.22 24.35
CA SER A 58 14.09 14.76 25.74
C SER A 58 13.09 13.61 25.97
N SER A 59 12.01 13.54 25.17
CA SER A 59 11.08 12.43 25.20
C SER A 59 11.63 11.22 24.45
N LYS A 60 12.31 11.43 23.31
CA LYS A 60 12.97 10.35 22.55
C LYS A 60 13.98 9.63 23.42
N GLU A 61 14.85 10.36 24.11
CA GLU A 61 15.91 9.77 24.93
C GLU A 61 15.36 8.97 26.13
N LYS A 62 14.31 9.48 26.79
CA LYS A 62 13.57 8.72 27.82
C LYS A 62 12.98 7.43 27.27
N MET A 63 12.32 7.50 26.12
CA MET A 63 11.70 6.32 25.52
C MET A 63 12.72 5.31 25.02
N LYS A 64 13.85 5.77 24.50
CA LYS A 64 14.97 4.92 24.11
C LYS A 64 15.48 4.10 25.29
N VAL A 65 15.77 4.75 26.41
CA VAL A 65 16.19 4.08 27.65
C VAL A 65 15.16 3.06 28.12
N TYR A 66 13.88 3.42 28.11
CA TYR A 66 12.80 2.53 28.53
C TYR A 66 12.66 1.30 27.63
N ILE A 67 12.80 1.46 26.31
CA ILE A 67 12.67 0.35 25.36
C ILE A 67 13.91 -0.55 25.41
N GLU A 68 15.11 0.03 25.43
CA GLU A 68 16.39 -0.71 25.49
C GLU A 68 16.57 -1.45 26.82
N SER A 69 16.00 -0.95 27.92
CA SER A 69 16.00 -1.64 29.22
C SER A 69 15.00 -2.80 29.31
N GLY A 70 14.25 -3.10 28.25
CA GLY A 70 13.21 -4.13 28.29
C GLY A 70 11.96 -3.70 29.04
N PHE A 71 11.61 -2.41 28.98
CA PHE A 71 10.44 -1.78 29.60
C PHE A 71 10.55 -1.62 31.13
N ASP A 72 11.77 -1.40 31.62
CA ASP A 72 12.07 -1.21 33.03
C ASP A 72 11.87 0.25 33.48
N TYR A 73 10.93 0.46 34.40
CA TYR A 73 10.66 1.78 34.97
C TYR A 73 11.75 2.24 35.95
N GLU A 74 12.40 1.33 36.68
CA GLU A 74 13.43 1.68 37.66
C GLU A 74 14.67 2.24 36.95
N VAL A 75 15.08 1.62 35.84
CA VAL A 75 16.16 2.13 34.99
C VAL A 75 15.83 3.53 34.44
N LEU A 76 14.58 3.73 33.98
CA LEU A 76 14.12 5.02 33.49
C LEU A 76 14.11 6.09 34.61
N MET A 77 13.64 5.71 35.81
CA MET A 77 13.59 6.60 36.98
C MET A 77 14.99 7.01 37.42
N GLY A 78 15.91 6.04 37.54
CA GLY A 78 17.28 6.28 37.98
C GLY A 78 18.04 7.18 37.01
N LYS A 79 17.91 6.96 35.69
CA LYS A 79 18.64 7.74 34.68
C LYS A 79 18.17 9.19 34.55
N PHE A 80 16.89 9.48 34.77
CA PHE A 80 16.32 10.83 34.58
C PHE A 80 15.82 11.47 35.88
N ASN A 81 16.12 10.88 37.04
CA ASN A 81 15.67 11.32 38.35
C ASN A 81 14.15 11.60 38.41
N LEU A 82 13.36 10.61 37.96
CA LEU A 82 11.89 10.72 37.91
C LEU A 82 11.25 9.93 39.05
N SER A 83 10.11 10.40 39.55
CA SER A 83 9.20 9.55 40.32
C SER A 83 8.57 8.48 39.44
N TYR A 84 8.10 7.39 40.04
CA TYR A 84 7.41 6.31 39.33
C TYR A 84 6.17 6.82 38.57
N ASP A 85 5.37 7.70 39.18
CA ASP A 85 4.18 8.27 38.54
C ASP A 85 4.54 9.14 37.33
N ASN A 86 5.65 9.89 37.40
CA ASN A 86 6.14 10.69 36.28
C ASN A 86 6.66 9.80 35.14
N ALA A 87 7.37 8.72 35.47
CA ALA A 87 7.83 7.73 34.50
C ALA A 87 6.65 7.03 33.81
N LYS A 88 5.66 6.58 34.57
CA LYS A 88 4.42 5.97 34.08
C LYS A 88 3.62 6.91 33.19
N THR A 89 3.49 8.18 33.59
CA THR A 89 2.81 9.20 32.79
C THR A 89 3.53 9.46 31.47
N THR A 90 4.86 9.52 31.51
CA THR A 90 5.70 9.66 30.31
C THR A 90 5.47 8.50 29.33
N VAL A 91 5.54 7.25 29.81
CA VAL A 91 5.33 6.06 28.97
C VAL A 91 3.90 5.97 28.45
N LYS A 92 2.90 6.33 29.25
CA LYS A 92 1.48 6.36 28.83
C LYS A 92 1.26 7.38 27.72
N TRP A 93 1.81 8.59 27.86
CA TRP A 93 1.75 9.61 26.82
C TRP A 93 2.46 9.16 25.55
N ALA A 94 3.68 8.63 25.65
CA ALA A 94 4.42 8.13 24.50
C ALA A 94 3.69 6.98 23.80
N THR A 95 3.08 6.06 24.55
CA THR A 95 2.22 4.99 24.02
C THR A 95 1.07 5.57 23.20
N LYS A 96 0.40 6.62 23.70
CA LYS A 96 -0.66 7.31 22.96
C LYS A 96 -0.12 7.96 21.67
N GLN A 97 1.02 8.64 21.73
CA GLN A 97 1.62 9.26 20.54
C GLN A 97 1.97 8.23 19.47
N PHE A 98 2.56 7.10 19.87
CA PHE A 98 2.90 6.03 18.94
C PHE A 98 1.65 5.45 18.28
N ARG A 99 0.59 5.15 19.06
CA ARG A 99 -0.68 4.65 18.53
C ARG A 99 -1.35 5.62 17.55
N GLN A 100 -1.29 6.92 17.82
CA GLN A 100 -1.80 7.93 16.90
C GLN A 100 -1.06 7.92 15.55
N LYS A 101 0.22 7.52 15.52
CA LYS A 101 1.02 7.42 14.30
C LYS A 101 0.79 6.12 13.53
N ILE A 102 0.59 5.01 14.23
CA ILE A 102 0.44 3.70 13.59
C ILE A 102 -1.01 3.25 13.42
N GLY A 103 -1.99 4.00 13.93
CA GLY A 103 -3.39 3.60 14.05
C GLY A 103 -3.69 2.89 15.37
N GLU A 104 -4.71 3.37 16.08
CA GLU A 104 -5.06 2.90 17.44
C GLU A 104 -5.34 1.38 17.50
N ASN A 105 -5.93 0.84 16.44
CA ASN A 105 -6.38 -0.56 16.37
C ASN A 105 -5.39 -1.49 15.65
N THR A 106 -4.30 -0.98 15.09
CA THR A 106 -3.35 -1.77 14.28
C THR A 106 -2.78 -2.95 15.05
N VAL A 107 -2.31 -2.72 16.27
CA VAL A 107 -1.72 -3.80 17.10
C VAL A 107 -2.78 -4.79 17.57
N SER A 108 -4.02 -4.35 17.85
CA SER A 108 -5.09 -5.27 18.22
C SER A 108 -5.54 -6.15 17.07
N LEU A 109 -5.61 -5.61 15.84
CA LEU A 109 -5.94 -6.38 14.64
C LEU A 109 -4.89 -7.48 14.38
N LEU A 110 -3.60 -7.14 14.49
CA LEU A 110 -2.52 -8.13 14.42
C LEU A 110 -2.62 -9.23 15.47
N GLN A 111 -2.98 -8.87 16.71
CA GLN A 111 -3.15 -9.84 17.80
C GLN A 111 -4.37 -10.74 17.60
N GLN A 112 -5.38 -10.27 16.87
CA GLN A 112 -6.59 -11.01 16.54
C GLN A 112 -6.44 -11.87 15.27
N GLY A 113 -5.31 -11.77 14.56
CA GLY A 113 -5.07 -12.53 13.33
C GLY A 113 -5.62 -11.87 12.06
N PHE A 114 -5.78 -10.54 12.06
CA PHE A 114 -6.23 -9.74 10.92
C PHE A 114 -5.08 -8.90 10.35
N PRO A 115 -4.09 -9.53 9.67
CA PRO A 115 -2.87 -8.85 9.25
C PRO A 115 -3.10 -7.82 8.15
N TYR A 116 -4.05 -8.05 7.23
CA TYR A 116 -4.32 -7.14 6.12
C TYR A 116 -5.09 -5.91 6.56
N GLU A 117 -6.04 -6.07 7.48
CA GLU A 117 -6.78 -4.98 8.11
C GLU A 117 -5.84 -4.12 8.97
N ALA A 118 -4.93 -4.77 9.70
CA ALA A 118 -3.88 -4.06 10.43
C ALA A 118 -2.95 -3.28 9.51
N ARG A 119 -2.56 -3.88 8.38
CA ARG A 119 -1.74 -3.23 7.34
C ARG A 119 -2.44 -1.99 6.79
N ALA A 120 -3.70 -2.14 6.39
CA ALA A 120 -4.51 -1.04 5.86
C ALA A 120 -4.62 0.10 6.89
N SER A 121 -4.93 -0.23 8.16
CA SER A 121 -5.00 0.76 9.24
C SER A 121 -3.68 1.52 9.41
N TYR A 122 -2.54 0.81 9.40
CA TYR A 122 -1.23 1.42 9.51
C TYR A 122 -0.88 2.32 8.31
N GLU A 123 -1.16 1.84 7.10
CA GLU A 123 -0.89 2.60 5.87
C GLU A 123 -1.76 3.85 5.77
N THR A 124 -3.02 3.80 6.20
CA THR A 124 -3.89 4.99 6.29
C THR A 124 -3.28 6.05 7.23
N HIS A 125 -2.88 5.65 8.44
CA HIS A 125 -2.37 6.59 9.45
C HIS A 125 -0.97 7.14 9.12
N THR A 126 -0.21 6.42 8.32
CA THR A 126 1.08 6.89 7.79
C THR A 126 0.97 7.63 6.46
N GLY A 127 -0.25 7.75 5.90
CA GLY A 127 -0.49 8.39 4.60
C GLY A 127 0.04 7.59 3.40
N LYS A 128 0.39 6.32 3.59
CA LYS A 128 0.80 5.39 2.53
C LYS A 128 -0.41 4.85 1.76
N LEU A 129 -1.54 4.63 2.43
CA LEU A 129 -2.78 4.21 1.80
C LEU A 129 -3.56 5.45 1.37
N LYS A 130 -3.46 5.76 0.08
CA LYS A 130 -4.22 6.82 -0.58
C LYS A 130 -4.79 6.30 -1.88
N MET A 131 -5.92 6.87 -2.31
CA MET A 131 -6.58 6.49 -3.55
C MET A 131 -5.65 6.61 -4.77
N GLU A 132 -4.83 7.67 -4.81
CA GLU A 132 -3.79 7.93 -5.82
C GLU A 132 -2.75 6.80 -5.95
N ASN A 133 -2.58 5.98 -4.92
CA ASN A 133 -1.66 4.84 -4.95
C ASN A 133 -2.33 3.54 -5.46
N LEU A 134 -3.66 3.51 -5.53
CA LEU A 134 -4.44 2.30 -5.83
C LEU A 134 -5.02 2.30 -7.25
N ILE A 135 -5.47 3.46 -7.72
CA ILE A 135 -6.11 3.63 -9.04
C ILE A 135 -5.38 4.69 -9.88
N MET A 136 -5.69 4.77 -11.17
CA MET A 136 -5.11 5.75 -12.10
C MET A 136 -5.39 7.19 -11.64
N SER A 137 -4.40 8.09 -11.79
CA SER A 137 -4.49 9.50 -11.33
C SER A 137 -5.71 10.22 -11.87
N ASP A 138 -5.94 10.11 -13.18
CA ASP A 138 -7.01 10.86 -13.86
C ASP A 138 -8.40 10.43 -13.38
N LEU A 139 -8.53 9.17 -12.92
CA LEU A 139 -9.76 8.71 -12.31
C LEU A 139 -9.92 9.28 -10.90
N VAL A 140 -8.85 9.41 -10.12
CA VAL A 140 -8.91 10.04 -8.78
C VAL A 140 -9.42 11.47 -8.89
N ASP A 141 -8.91 12.24 -9.85
CA ASP A 141 -9.28 13.64 -10.05
C ASP A 141 -10.75 13.81 -10.50
N ALA A 142 -11.35 12.76 -11.07
CA ALA A 142 -12.75 12.73 -11.49
C ALA A 142 -13.71 12.24 -10.39
N LEU A 143 -13.21 11.67 -9.29
CA LEU A 143 -14.05 11.20 -8.19
C LEU A 143 -14.54 12.37 -7.32
N PRO A 144 -15.74 12.25 -6.73
CA PRO A 144 -16.20 13.23 -5.75
C PRO A 144 -15.33 13.16 -4.47
N ASP A 145 -15.35 14.25 -3.70
CA ASP A 145 -14.72 14.31 -2.38
C ASP A 145 -15.32 13.27 -1.41
N GLU A 146 -14.55 12.90 -0.39
CA GLU A 146 -15.00 11.94 0.61
C GLU A 146 -16.14 12.50 1.47
N GLU A 147 -17.29 11.83 1.41
CA GLU A 147 -18.46 12.13 2.23
C GLU A 147 -19.10 10.84 2.75
N TYR A 148 -19.67 10.91 3.96
CA TYR A 148 -20.32 9.74 4.55
C TYR A 148 -21.71 9.55 3.95
N TYR A 149 -21.87 8.46 3.19
CA TYR A 149 -23.15 7.97 2.71
C TYR A 149 -23.42 6.57 3.26
N PRO A 150 -24.62 6.28 3.81
CA PRO A 150 -24.91 5.00 4.46
C PRO A 150 -25.25 3.87 3.46
N TYR A 151 -24.55 3.79 2.33
CA TYR A 151 -24.71 2.72 1.34
C TYR A 151 -24.03 1.43 1.81
N SER A 152 -24.60 0.29 1.40
CA SER A 152 -23.95 -1.01 1.53
C SER A 152 -22.96 -1.26 0.39
N LEU A 153 -21.98 -2.15 0.62
CA LEU A 153 -21.05 -2.57 -0.45
C LEU A 153 -21.76 -3.27 -1.62
N GLU A 154 -22.93 -3.86 -1.38
CA GLU A 154 -23.74 -4.48 -2.43
C GLU A 154 -24.35 -3.44 -3.36
N GLU A 155 -24.83 -2.33 -2.81
CA GLU A 155 -25.30 -1.17 -3.60
C GLU A 155 -24.16 -0.56 -4.41
N CYS A 156 -22.94 -0.52 -3.86
CA CYS A 156 -21.75 0.02 -4.53
C CYS A 156 -21.06 -0.96 -5.51
N LYS A 157 -21.71 -2.08 -5.86
CA LYS A 157 -21.08 -3.16 -6.64
C LYS A 157 -20.61 -2.72 -8.02
N TYR A 158 -21.36 -1.84 -8.69
CA TYR A 158 -20.97 -1.32 -10.01
C TYR A 158 -19.74 -0.42 -9.89
N GLU A 159 -19.76 0.49 -8.92
CA GLU A 159 -18.69 1.45 -8.65
C GLU A 159 -17.40 0.73 -8.27
N LEU A 160 -17.49 -0.28 -7.40
CA LEU A 160 -16.35 -1.15 -7.06
C LEU A 160 -15.76 -1.86 -8.28
N ARG A 161 -16.59 -2.27 -9.26
CA ARG A 161 -16.10 -2.87 -10.51
C ARG A 161 -15.37 -1.85 -11.37
N VAL A 162 -15.89 -0.63 -11.48
CA VAL A 162 -15.22 0.47 -12.18
C VAL A 162 -13.86 0.72 -11.55
N LEU A 163 -13.80 0.95 -10.24
CA LEU A 163 -12.54 1.18 -9.51
C LEU A 163 -11.55 0.02 -9.66
N TYR A 164 -12.03 -1.23 -9.64
CA TYR A 164 -11.19 -2.40 -9.86
C TYR A 164 -10.60 -2.47 -11.27
N GLN A 165 -11.40 -2.17 -12.31
CA GLN A 165 -10.94 -2.17 -13.71
C GLN A 165 -9.82 -1.17 -13.94
N TYR A 166 -9.90 0.00 -13.31
CA TYR A 166 -8.90 1.07 -13.38
C TYR A 166 -7.88 1.03 -12.23
N SER A 167 -7.82 -0.06 -11.48
CA SER A 167 -6.79 -0.22 -10.45
C SER A 167 -5.42 -0.46 -11.07
N LYS A 168 -4.38 0.14 -10.49
CA LYS A 168 -3.00 0.03 -11.00
C LYS A 168 -2.56 -1.42 -11.12
N LYS A 169 -2.84 -2.25 -10.09
CA LYS A 169 -2.53 -3.69 -10.11
C LYS A 169 -3.24 -4.45 -11.22
N LYS A 170 -4.49 -4.10 -11.55
CA LYS A 170 -5.21 -4.73 -12.66
C LYS A 170 -4.56 -4.37 -13.99
N MET A 171 -4.24 -3.10 -14.18
CA MET A 171 -3.56 -2.60 -15.38
C MET A 171 -2.17 -3.23 -15.54
N GLU A 172 -1.38 -3.30 -14.49
CA GLU A 172 -0.08 -4.00 -14.46
C GLU A 172 -0.23 -5.47 -14.87
N SER A 173 -1.25 -6.17 -14.36
CA SER A 173 -1.53 -7.56 -14.74
C SER A 173 -1.91 -7.71 -16.22
N VAL A 174 -2.67 -6.76 -16.78
CA VAL A 174 -3.05 -6.76 -18.19
C VAL A 174 -1.83 -6.50 -19.07
N ILE A 175 -1.03 -5.47 -18.74
CA ILE A 175 0.20 -5.13 -19.45
C ILE A 175 1.20 -6.29 -19.38
N GLY A 176 1.34 -6.95 -18.23
CA GLY A 176 2.24 -8.09 -18.04
C GLY A 176 1.90 -9.32 -18.90
N LYS A 177 0.69 -9.39 -19.48
CA LYS A 177 0.29 -10.42 -20.45
C LYS A 177 0.48 -10.00 -21.90
N ALA A 178 0.68 -8.71 -22.16
CA ALA A 178 0.84 -8.19 -23.50
C ALA A 178 2.27 -8.43 -24.03
N ASP A 179 2.40 -8.51 -25.35
CA ASP A 179 3.71 -8.52 -26.00
C ASP A 179 4.31 -7.10 -25.97
N LEU A 180 5.34 -6.92 -25.14
CA LEU A 180 5.98 -5.62 -24.95
C LEU A 180 6.58 -5.06 -26.24
N LYS A 181 7.00 -5.90 -27.19
CA LYS A 181 7.51 -5.42 -28.50
C LYS A 181 6.38 -4.84 -29.35
N LYS A 182 5.21 -5.48 -29.31
CA LYS A 182 4.02 -4.97 -30.02
C LYS A 182 3.52 -3.66 -29.40
N LEU A 183 3.49 -3.58 -28.06
CA LEU A 183 3.17 -2.32 -27.37
C LEU A 183 4.17 -1.21 -27.70
N ALA A 184 5.47 -1.52 -27.74
CA ALA A 184 6.49 -0.56 -28.16
C ALA A 184 6.31 -0.09 -29.61
N TYR A 185 5.89 -0.98 -30.52
CA TYR A 185 5.58 -0.61 -31.89
C TYR A 185 4.32 0.27 -31.99
N ILE A 186 3.25 -0.04 -31.26
CA ILE A 186 2.05 0.81 -31.19
C ILE A 186 2.43 2.20 -30.66
N ARG A 187 3.24 2.25 -29.60
CA ARG A 187 3.77 3.51 -29.08
C ARG A 187 4.60 4.26 -30.12
N HIS A 188 5.40 3.56 -30.94
CA HIS A 188 6.12 4.18 -32.05
C HIS A 188 5.18 4.75 -33.11
N LEU A 189 4.06 4.10 -33.42
CA LEU A 189 3.07 4.66 -34.36
C LEU A 189 2.41 5.93 -33.84
N ILE A 190 2.24 6.05 -32.52
CA ILE A 190 1.62 7.22 -31.88
C ILE A 190 2.64 8.36 -31.71
N GLU A 191 3.79 8.08 -31.08
CA GLU A 191 4.76 9.09 -30.64
C GLU A 191 5.96 9.25 -31.58
N GLY A 192 6.20 8.29 -32.47
CA GLY A 192 7.37 8.27 -33.34
C GLY A 192 7.28 9.27 -34.49
N SER A 193 8.44 9.58 -35.09
CA SER A 193 8.57 10.54 -36.19
C SER A 193 8.81 9.87 -37.55
N SER A 194 8.54 8.57 -37.68
CA SER A 194 8.63 7.91 -38.99
C SER A 194 7.43 8.30 -39.84
N LYS A 195 7.61 8.31 -41.18
CA LYS A 195 6.52 8.54 -42.13
C LYS A 195 5.34 7.59 -41.89
N ARG A 196 5.65 6.32 -41.58
CA ARG A 196 4.65 5.32 -41.18
C ARG A 196 3.92 5.72 -39.91
N ALA A 197 4.61 6.22 -38.89
CA ALA A 197 3.96 6.72 -37.68
C ALA A 197 3.06 7.91 -37.99
N GLU A 198 3.49 8.87 -38.81
CA GLU A 198 2.66 10.03 -39.21
C GLU A 198 1.36 9.60 -39.90
N LEU A 199 1.45 8.62 -40.79
CA LEU A 199 0.32 8.07 -41.54
C LEU A 199 -0.67 7.33 -40.62
N PHE A 200 -0.16 6.52 -39.68
CA PHE A 200 -1.01 5.69 -38.80
C PHE A 200 -1.50 6.43 -37.54
N ARG A 201 -0.85 7.52 -37.12
CA ARG A 201 -1.14 8.22 -35.86
C ARG A 201 -2.62 8.64 -35.71
N PRO A 202 -3.28 9.27 -36.70
CA PRO A 202 -4.68 9.67 -36.55
C PRO A 202 -5.59 8.48 -36.21
N TYR A 203 -5.42 7.35 -36.90
CA TYR A 203 -6.20 6.14 -36.64
C TYR A 203 -5.90 5.55 -35.26
N MET A 204 -4.62 5.52 -34.84
CA MET A 204 -4.26 5.06 -33.50
C MET A 204 -4.91 5.93 -32.41
N VAL A 205 -5.00 7.24 -32.62
CA VAL A 205 -5.71 8.15 -31.70
C VAL A 205 -7.20 7.85 -31.69
N ASP A 206 -7.84 7.71 -32.85
CA ASP A 206 -9.28 7.43 -32.95
C ASP A 206 -9.68 6.13 -32.23
N VAL A 207 -8.88 5.06 -32.33
CA VAL A 207 -9.13 3.82 -31.57
C VAL A 207 -8.98 4.03 -30.07
N LEU A 208 -8.00 4.82 -29.62
CA LEU A 208 -7.78 5.07 -28.20
C LEU A 208 -8.84 6.01 -27.60
N GLU A 209 -9.41 6.90 -28.39
CA GLU A 209 -10.54 7.76 -28.01
C GLU A 209 -11.90 7.05 -28.15
N GLY A 210 -11.93 5.81 -28.67
CA GLY A 210 -13.15 5.03 -28.87
C GLY A 210 -14.03 5.53 -30.02
N LEU A 211 -13.45 6.32 -30.94
CA LEU A 211 -14.11 6.84 -32.13
C LEU A 211 -14.17 5.82 -33.28
N THR A 212 -13.33 4.78 -33.21
CA THR A 212 -13.25 3.71 -34.23
C THR A 212 -12.89 2.39 -33.54
N SER A 213 -13.26 1.26 -34.15
CA SER A 213 -12.95 -0.07 -33.66
C SER A 213 -11.57 -0.56 -34.09
N ILE A 214 -11.01 -1.52 -33.35
CA ILE A 214 -9.73 -2.15 -33.71
C ILE A 214 -9.83 -2.87 -35.06
N ASP A 215 -10.96 -3.53 -35.32
CA ASP A 215 -11.17 -4.30 -36.55
C ASP A 215 -11.19 -3.38 -37.78
N GLU A 216 -11.85 -2.21 -37.71
CA GLU A 216 -11.87 -1.22 -38.79
C GLU A 216 -10.46 -0.72 -39.14
N ILE A 217 -9.60 -0.47 -38.14
CA ILE A 217 -8.21 -0.05 -38.42
C ILE A 217 -7.41 -1.16 -39.09
N ILE A 218 -7.62 -2.41 -38.68
CA ILE A 218 -6.92 -3.56 -39.27
C ILE A 218 -7.32 -3.70 -40.75
N GLU A 219 -8.60 -3.51 -41.07
CA GLU A 219 -9.07 -3.52 -42.45
C GLU A 219 -8.45 -2.38 -43.28
N TRP A 220 -8.35 -1.17 -42.72
CA TRP A 220 -7.71 -0.04 -43.41
C TRP A 220 -6.20 -0.16 -43.55
N GLU A 221 -5.54 -1.07 -42.83
CA GLU A 221 -4.08 -1.21 -42.87
C GLU A 221 -3.58 -1.50 -44.29
N GLU A 222 -4.33 -2.27 -45.09
CA GLU A 222 -3.96 -2.58 -46.48
C GLU A 222 -4.01 -1.34 -47.39
N ASP A 223 -5.04 -0.52 -47.25
CA ASP A 223 -5.19 0.73 -48.00
C ASP A 223 -4.13 1.77 -47.61
N ILE A 224 -3.81 1.82 -46.31
CA ILE A 224 -2.79 2.70 -45.76
C ILE A 224 -1.38 2.26 -46.21
N LYS A 225 -1.10 0.95 -46.25
CA LYS A 225 0.18 0.41 -46.79
C LYS A 225 0.40 0.80 -48.25
N ASN A 226 -0.67 0.85 -49.06
CA ASN A 226 -0.56 1.27 -50.46
C ASN A 226 -0.19 2.76 -50.61
N GLN A 227 -0.56 3.61 -49.65
CA GLN A 227 -0.13 5.00 -49.60
C GLN A 227 1.34 5.15 -49.15
N ASP A 228 1.80 4.30 -48.22
CA ASP A 228 3.19 4.23 -47.73
C ASP A 228 4.19 3.98 -48.89
N VAL A 229 3.85 3.04 -49.79
CA VAL A 229 4.65 2.65 -50.98
C VAL A 229 4.61 3.70 -52.11
N SER A 230 3.55 4.49 -52.21
CA SER A 230 3.38 5.49 -53.28
C SER A 230 4.20 6.79 -53.09
N LEU A 231 4.86 6.92 -51.95
CA LEU A 231 5.57 8.11 -51.53
C LEU A 231 7.09 7.86 -51.35
N ASP A 232 7.59 6.69 -51.75
CA ASP A 232 9.01 6.36 -51.88
C ASP A 232 9.47 6.49 -53.34
#